data_AF-A0A660EAA6-F1
#
_entry.id   AF-A0A660EAA6-F1
#
_cell.length_a   1.000
_cell.length_b   1.000
_cell.length_c   1.000
_cell.angle_alpha   90.00
_cell.angle_beta   90.00
_cell.angle_gamma   90.00
#
_symmetry.space_group_name_H-M   'P 1'
#
loop_
_entity.id
_entity.type
_entity.pdbx_description
1 polymer ?
#
loop_
_entity_poly.entity_id
_entity_poly.type
_entity_poly.pdbx_seq_one_letter_code
_entity_poly.pdbx_strand_id
1 'polypeptide(L)' 'MQRGRRATYEERLAIVDYTLTHANNYQEAADKFNVSYPQVYTWVRKFKQQGAAGLVDHRGRPKQVKPES' A
#
# COMPACT_ATOMS: atom_id res chain seq x y z
N MET A 1 19.87 2.52 5.63
CA MET A 1 18.39 2.43 5.56
C MET A 1 17.89 1.56 6.69
N GLN A 2 17.19 2.14 7.67
CA GLN A 2 16.56 1.34 8.74
C GLN A 2 15.55 0.37 8.12
N ARG A 3 15.57 -0.88 8.59
CA ARG A 3 14.77 -2.02 8.13
C ARG A 3 13.37 -1.56 7.72
N GLY A 4 13.07 -1.65 6.42
CA GLY A 4 11.87 -1.06 5.82
C GLY A 4 10.60 -1.51 6.55
N ARG A 5 9.97 -0.59 7.28
CA ARG A 5 8.64 -0.80 7.84
C ARG A 5 7.70 -1.15 6.70
N ARG A 6 7.19 -2.38 6.71
CA ARG A 6 6.11 -2.79 5.82
C ARG A 6 4.82 -2.24 6.44
N ALA A 7 4.26 -1.18 5.86
CA ALA A 7 2.93 -0.73 6.22
C ALA A 7 1.95 -1.90 6.07
N THR A 8 1.21 -2.17 7.14
CA THR A 8 0.16 -3.18 7.19
C THR A 8 -1.00 -2.81 6.26
N TYR A 9 -1.89 -3.75 5.95
CA TYR A 9 -3.06 -3.48 5.12
C TYR A 9 -3.94 -2.37 5.72
N GLU A 10 -4.14 -2.42 7.04
CA GLU A 10 -4.91 -1.43 7.79
C GLU A 10 -4.23 -0.05 7.75
N GLU A 11 -2.90 0.02 7.93
CA GLU A 11 -2.16 1.29 7.73
C GLU A 11 -2.31 1.82 6.32
N ARG A 12 -2.25 0.97 5.28
CA ARG A 12 -2.42 1.42 3.89
C ARG A 12 -3.82 1.99 3.66
N LEU A 13 -4.85 1.39 4.25
CA LEU A 13 -6.21 1.91 4.18
C LEU A 13 -6.31 3.27 4.88
N ALA A 14 -5.76 3.39 6.09
CA ALA A 14 -5.73 4.65 6.83
C ALA A 14 -4.97 5.75 6.07
N ILE A 15 -3.84 5.42 5.43
CA ILE A 15 -3.03 6.34 4.62
C ILE A 15 -3.83 6.82 3.41
N VAL A 16 -4.50 5.92 2.70
CA VAL A 16 -5.29 6.27 1.52
C VAL A 16 -6.50 7.13 1.90
N ASP A 17 -7.24 6.74 2.94
CA ASP A 17 -8.38 7.48 3.46
C ASP A 17 -7.98 8.89 3.90
N TYR A 18 -6.90 9.00 4.69
CA TYR A 18 -6.31 10.27 5.09
C TYR A 18 -5.91 11.12 3.88
N THR A 19 -5.27 10.52 2.88
CA THR A 19 -4.84 11.24 1.68
C THR A 19 -6.04 11.77 0.87
N LEU A 20 -7.11 10.98 0.72
CA LEU A 20 -8.31 11.37 -0.02
C LEU A 20 -9.10 12.48 0.69
N THR A 21 -9.14 12.46 2.03
CA THR A 21 -9.79 13.50 2.84
C THR A 21 -9.02 14.82 2.87
N HIS A 22 -7.68 14.77 2.81
CA HIS A 22 -6.80 15.95 2.84
C HIS A 22 -6.42 16.44 1.43
N ALA A 23 -7.38 16.45 0.49
CA ALA A 23 -7.20 16.96 -0.88
C ALA A 23 -6.09 16.28 -1.72
N ASN A 24 -5.84 14.98 -1.50
CA ASN A 24 -4.75 14.22 -2.11
C ASN A 24 -3.35 14.71 -1.72
N ASN A 25 -3.16 15.18 -0.47
CA ASN A 25 -1.86 15.61 0.00
C ASN A 25 -0.93 14.42 0.34
N TYR A 26 -0.34 13.82 -0.69
CA TYR A 26 0.52 12.63 -0.58
C TYR A 26 1.78 12.87 0.25
N GLN A 27 2.30 14.10 0.27
CA GLN A 27 3.51 14.45 1.02
C GLN A 27 3.23 14.46 2.53
N GLU A 28 2.12 15.04 2.94
CA GLU A 28 1.70 15.05 4.34
C GLU A 28 1.40 13.62 4.85
N ALA A 29 0.71 12.81 4.03
CA ALA A 29 0.48 11.41 4.36
C ALA A 29 1.80 10.60 4.45
N ALA A 30 2.76 10.87 3.58
CA ALA A 30 4.07 10.23 3.63
C ALA A 30 4.82 10.55 4.93
N ASP A 31 4.83 11.81 5.34
CA ASP A 31 5.49 12.28 6.55
C ASP A 31 4.79 11.73 7.81
N LYS A 32 3.47 11.87 7.89
CA LYS A 32 2.63 11.45 9.03
C LYS A 32 2.76 9.96 9.35
N PHE A 33 2.82 9.12 8.32
CA PHE A 33 2.91 7.68 8.47
C PHE A 33 4.35 7.15 8.32
N ASN A 34 5.33 8.05 8.15
CA ASN A 34 6.74 7.72 7.93
C ASN A 34 6.91 6.66 6.82
N VAL A 35 6.21 6.86 5.70
CA VAL A 35 6.25 6.03 4.50
C VAL A 35 6.78 6.84 3.32
N SER A 36 7.22 6.16 2.26
CA SER A 36 7.72 6.89 1.09
C SER A 36 6.55 7.46 0.28
N TYR A 37 6.66 8.71 -0.15
CA TYR A 37 5.74 9.36 -1.10
C TYR A 37 5.31 8.44 -2.28
N PRO A 38 6.23 7.77 -3.01
CA PRO A 38 5.83 6.87 -4.11
C PRO A 38 4.98 5.67 -3.66
N GLN A 39 5.10 5.23 -2.39
CA GLN A 39 4.23 4.18 -1.84
C GLN A 39 2.80 4.70 -1.66
N VAL A 40 2.64 5.90 -1.07
CA VAL A 40 1.33 6.55 -0.89
C VAL A 40 0.64 6.71 -2.23
N TYR A 41 1.33 7.25 -3.24
CA TYR A 41 0.78 7.41 -4.58
C TYR A 41 0.32 6.06 -5.18
N THR A 42 1.15 5.03 -5.05
CA THR A 42 0.82 3.68 -5.55
C THR A 42 -0.42 3.11 -4.84
N TRP A 43 -0.54 3.27 -3.53
CA TRP A 43 -1.68 2.81 -2.76
C TRP A 43 -2.96 3.54 -3.15
N VAL A 44 -2.94 4.88 -3.19
CA VAL A 44 -4.12 5.68 -3.59
C VAL A 44 -4.56 5.31 -5.01
N ARG A 45 -3.61 5.15 -5.94
CA ARG A 45 -3.91 4.75 -7.32
C ARG A 45 -4.55 3.36 -7.38
N LYS A 46 -3.99 2.37 -6.67
CA LYS A 46 -4.57 1.00 -6.62
C LYS A 46 -5.95 1.00 -5.98
N PHE A 47 -6.15 1.80 -4.94
CA PHE A 47 -7.45 1.97 -4.30
C PHE A 47 -8.48 2.59 -5.24
N LYS A 48 -8.10 3.61 -6.02
CA LYS A 48 -8.99 4.18 -7.04
C LYS A 48 -9.37 3.19 -8.14
N GLN A 49 -8.52 2.20 -8.44
CA GLN A 49 -8.76 1.21 -9.49
C GLN A 49 -9.52 -0.04 -9.02
N GLN A 50 -9.20 -0.55 -7.82
CA GLN A 50 -9.66 -1.85 -7.32
C GLN A 50 -10.26 -1.76 -5.91
N GLY A 51 -10.42 -0.54 -5.36
CA GLY A 51 -10.83 -0.32 -3.98
C GLY A 51 -9.82 -0.88 -2.97
N ALA A 52 -10.33 -1.22 -1.79
CA ALA A 52 -9.55 -1.80 -0.70
C ALA A 52 -8.80 -3.08 -1.13
N ALA A 53 -9.39 -3.90 -2.01
CA ALA A 53 -8.77 -5.12 -2.53
C ALA A 53 -7.42 -4.87 -3.23
N GLY A 54 -7.24 -3.71 -3.87
CA GLY A 54 -5.97 -3.35 -4.52
C GLY A 54 -4.81 -3.09 -3.54
N LEU A 55 -5.10 -2.84 -2.26
CA LEU A 55 -4.09 -2.58 -1.22
C LEU A 55 -3.55 -3.86 -0.57
N VAL A 56 -4.24 -4.99 -0.78
CA VAL A 56 -3.84 -6.31 -0.27
C VAL A 56 -2.47 -6.69 -0.84
N ASP A 57 -1.55 -7.06 0.05
CA ASP A 57 -0.19 -7.42 -0.32
C ASP A 57 -0.16 -8.83 -0.92
N HIS A 58 -0.31 -8.94 -2.24
CA HIS A 58 -0.17 -10.23 -2.95
C HIS A 58 1.30 -10.68 -3.12
N ARG A 59 2.25 -10.23 -2.28
CA ARG A 59 3.62 -10.76 -2.29
C ARG A 59 3.69 -12.08 -1.52
N GLY A 60 2.91 -13.02 -2.01
CA GLY A 60 2.96 -14.44 -1.73
C GLY A 60 2.49 -15.14 -2.99
N ARG A 61 3.39 -15.32 -3.97
CA ARG A 61 3.25 -16.52 -4.79
C ARG A 61 3.41 -17.67 -3.79
N PRO A 62 2.41 -18.51 -3.47
CA PRO A 62 2.76 -19.88 -3.21
C PRO A 62 3.51 -20.32 -4.46
N LYS A 63 4.77 -20.74 -4.27
CA LYS A 63 5.55 -21.44 -5.29
C LYS A 63 4.59 -22.44 -5.92
N GLN A 64 4.31 -22.26 -7.21
CA GLN A 64 3.53 -23.18 -7.99
C GLN A 64 4.35 -24.48 -7.97
N VAL A 65 4.07 -25.33 -6.98
CA VAL A 65 4.56 -26.70 -6.96
C VAL A 65 3.90 -27.32 -8.17
N LYS A 66 4.67 -27.42 -9.25
CA LYS A 66 4.30 -28.21 -10.41
C LYS A 66 4.00 -29.62 -9.86
N PRO A 67 2.84 -30.22 -10.11
CA PRO A 67 2.74 -31.65 -9.97
C PRO A 67 3.67 -32.22 -11.05
N GLU A 68 4.80 -32.78 -10.61
CA GLU A 68 5.66 -33.62 -11.43
C GLU A 68 5.04 -35.02 -11.47
N SER A 69 5.21 -35.66 -12.63
CA SER A 69 4.53 -36.85 -13.16
C SER A 69 4.23 -38.01 -12.23
#